data_AF-C3YVB7-F1
#
_entry.id   AF-C3YVB7-F1
#
_cell.length_a   1.000
_cell.length_b   1.000
_cell.length_c   1.000
_cell.angle_alpha   90.00
_cell.angle_beta   90.00
_cell.angle_gamma   90.00
#
_symmetry.space_group_name_H-M   'P 1'
#
loop_
_entity.id
_entity.type
_entity.pdbx_description
1 polymer ?
#
loop_
_entity_poly.entity_id
_entity_poly.type
_entity_poly.pdbx_seq_one_letter_code
_entity_poly.pdbx_strand_id
1 'polypeptide(L)' 'YEDLTVVANSAVLPSMYFTQDKNYIYVATQRQVTLVPVENCGQYSTCGECLGVRDPYCGWCVLDNK' A
#
# COMPACT_ATOMS: atom_id res chain seq x y z
N TYR A 1 5.93 -2.71 -5.35
CA TYR A 1 5.62 -3.89 -4.54
C TYR A 1 6.40 -3.80 -3.26
N GLU A 2 5.76 -4.03 -2.12
CA GLU A 2 6.32 -3.79 -0.78
C GLU A 2 5.79 -4.83 0.22
N ASP A 3 6.51 -5.03 1.32
CA ASP A 3 6.05 -5.78 2.49
C ASP A 3 5.76 -4.80 3.63
N LEU A 4 4.59 -4.94 4.24
CA LEU A 4 4.10 -4.05 5.30
C LEU A 4 3.67 -4.86 6.52
N THR A 5 4.19 -4.46 7.68
CA THR A 5 3.73 -5.01 8.97
C THR A 5 2.43 -4.33 9.38
N VAL A 6 1.30 -5.04 9.28
CA VAL A 6 -0.03 -4.53 9.67
C VAL A 6 -0.16 -4.39 11.19
N VAL A 7 0.20 -5.44 11.93
CA VAL A 7 0.18 -5.47 13.41
C VAL A 7 1.35 -6.30 13.91
N ALA A 8 2.22 -5.70 14.73
CA ALA A 8 3.37 -6.41 15.29
C ALA A 8 2.92 -7.62 16.12
N ASN A 9 3.54 -8.78 15.89
CA ASN A 9 3.28 -10.02 16.62
C ASN A 9 1.81 -10.51 16.54
N SER A 10 1.10 -10.25 15.43
CA SER A 10 -0.23 -10.79 15.19
C SER A 10 -0.35 -11.38 13.79
N ALA A 11 -0.96 -12.56 13.68
CA ALA A 11 -1.19 -13.21 12.39
C ALA A 11 -2.32 -12.51 11.62
N VAL A 12 -2.11 -12.33 10.32
CA VAL A 12 -3.13 -11.85 9.38
C VAL A 12 -4.12 -12.98 9.11
N LEU A 13 -5.41 -12.66 9.21
CA LEU A 13 -6.50 -13.58 8.90
C LEU A 13 -6.75 -13.63 7.39
N PRO A 14 -7.28 -14.74 6.84
CA PRO A 14 -7.57 -14.85 5.41
C PRO A 14 -8.60 -13.85 4.89
N SER A 15 -9.44 -13.31 5.79
CA SER A 15 -10.49 -12.35 5.47
C SER A 15 -9.89 -10.97 5.18
N MET A 16 -9.76 -10.66 3.89
CA MET A 16 -9.36 -9.35 3.38
C MET A 16 -10.37 -8.86 2.35
N TYR A 17 -10.71 -7.56 2.40
CA TYR A 17 -11.72 -6.97 1.53
C TYR A 17 -11.28 -5.59 1.05
N PHE A 18 -11.45 -5.31 -0.24
CA PHE A 18 -11.24 -3.96 -0.76
C PHE A 18 -12.39 -3.02 -0.38
N THR A 19 -12.07 -1.74 -0.22
CA THR A 19 -13.08 -0.68 -0.26
C THR A 19 -13.74 -0.61 -1.63
N GLN A 20 -14.91 0.04 -1.72
CA GLN A 20 -15.66 0.14 -2.97
C GLN A 20 -14.87 0.85 -4.09
N ASP A 21 -14.06 1.84 -3.73
CA ASP A 21 -13.16 2.57 -4.62
C ASP A 21 -11.81 1.86 -4.86
N LYS A 22 -11.55 0.74 -4.16
CA LYS A 22 -10.32 -0.07 -4.22
C LYS A 22 -9.03 0.66 -3.84
N ASN A 23 -9.13 1.81 -3.18
CA ASN A 23 -7.96 2.54 -2.70
C ASN A 23 -7.38 1.94 -1.42
N TYR A 24 -8.19 1.18 -0.68
CA TYR A 24 -7.77 0.52 0.55
C TYR A 24 -8.21 -0.93 0.59
N ILE A 25 -7.53 -1.70 1.45
CA ILE A 25 -7.87 -3.06 1.82
C ILE A 25 -8.05 -3.15 3.34
N TYR A 26 -9.20 -3.68 3.77
CA TYR A 26 -9.42 -4.09 5.15
C TYR A 26 -8.66 -5.38 5.39
N VAL A 27 -7.72 -5.33 6.32
CA VAL A 27 -6.95 -6.49 6.77
C VAL A 27 -7.30 -6.79 8.21
N ALA A 28 -7.85 -7.98 8.45
CA ALA A 28 -8.15 -8.46 9.79
C ALA A 28 -6.96 -9.25 10.36
N THR A 29 -6.69 -9.05 11.64
CA THR A 29 -5.78 -9.87 12.44
C THR A 29 -6.55 -10.47 13.61
N GLN A 30 -5.92 -11.32 14.42
CA GLN A 30 -6.58 -11.88 15.61
C GLN A 30 -7.00 -10.82 16.65
N ARG A 31 -6.43 -9.60 16.60
CA ARG A 31 -6.63 -8.57 17.63
C ARG A 31 -7.34 -7.32 17.12
N GLN A 32 -7.22 -7.00 15.84
CA GLN A 32 -7.77 -5.77 15.26
C GLN A 32 -8.00 -5.87 13.75
N VAL A 33 -8.83 -4.97 13.23
CA VAL A 33 -9.01 -4.73 11.80
C VAL A 33 -8.34 -3.40 11.45
N THR A 34 -7.52 -3.40 10.41
CA THR A 34 -6.77 -2.21 9.98
C THR A 34 -7.09 -1.93 8.51
N LEU A 35 -7.20 -0.65 8.16
CA LEU A 35 -7.35 -0.20 6.77
C LEU A 35 -5.96 0.12 6.21
N VAL A 36 -5.54 -0.59 5.17
CA VAL A 36 -4.21 -0.44 4.56
C VAL A 36 -4.38 0.15 3.16
N PRO A 37 -3.63 1.21 2.78
CA PRO A 37 -3.69 1.73 1.42
C PRO A 37 -3.09 0.73 0.44
N VAL A 38 -3.66 0.64 -0.77
CA VAL A 38 -3.21 -0.30 -1.80
C VAL A 38 -1.88 0.13 -2.42
N GLU A 39 -1.62 1.44 -2.43
CA GLU A 39 -0.39 2.05 -2.93
C GLU A 39 0.21 2.99 -1.89
N ASN A 40 1.51 3.22 -1.99
CA ASN A 40 2.20 4.22 -1.18
C ASN A 40 3.31 4.91 -2.01
N CYS A 41 2.98 5.33 -3.22
CA CYS A 41 3.92 5.90 -4.19
C CYS A 41 4.54 7.22 -3.70
N GLY A 42 3.82 7.96 -2.86
CA GLY A 42 4.30 9.20 -2.24
C GLY A 42 5.53 9.04 -1.34
N GLN A 43 5.96 7.81 -1.03
CA GLN A 43 7.21 7.54 -0.33
C GLN A 43 8.46 7.79 -1.21
N TYR A 44 8.32 7.76 -2.54
CA TYR A 44 9.42 7.94 -3.48
C TYR A 44 9.60 9.43 -3.81
N SER A 45 10.83 9.94 -3.68
CA SER A 45 11.12 11.36 -3.84
C SER A 45 11.68 11.71 -5.21
N THR A 46 11.97 10.70 -6.03
CA THR A 46 12.50 10.88 -7.38
C THR A 46 11.81 9.97 -8.38
N CYS A 47 11.76 10.42 -9.65
CA CYS A 47 11.26 9.63 -10.76
C CYS A 47 11.95 8.26 -10.88
N GLY A 48 13.27 8.23 -10.65
CA GLY A 48 14.07 7.00 -10.70
C GLY A 48 13.68 6.00 -9.61
N GLU A 49 13.44 6.46 -8.39
CA GLU A 49 12.95 5.62 -7.29
C GLU A 49 11.52 5.12 -7.60
N CYS A 50 10.61 6.02 -7.95
CA CYS A 50 9.20 5.70 -8.21
C CYS A 50 9.05 4.64 -9.30
N LEU A 51 9.71 4.81 -10.44
CA LEU A 51 9.63 3.87 -11.56
C LEU A 51 10.53 2.64 -11.35
N GLY A 52 11.58 2.77 -10.54
CA GLY A 52 12.55 1.72 -10.25
C GLY A 52 11.97 0.54 -9.47
N VAL A 53 10.99 0.79 -8.59
CA VAL A 53 10.32 -0.27 -7.82
C VAL A 53 9.35 -1.10 -8.67
N ARG A 54 8.95 -0.59 -9.86
CA ARG A 54 8.04 -1.28 -10.79
C ARG A 54 6.72 -1.68 -10.14
N ASP A 55 6.22 -0.84 -9.24
CA ASP A 55 4.88 -1.00 -8.69
C ASP A 55 3.85 -0.58 -9.75
N PRO A 56 2.87 -1.44 -10.12
CA PRO A 56 1.88 -1.13 -11.13
C PRO A 56 0.95 0.03 -10.74
N TYR A 57 0.87 0.39 -9.46
CA TYR A 57 0.10 1.54 -9.01
C TYR A 57 0.88 2.85 -9.08
N CYS A 58 2.22 2.79 -9.20
CA CYS A 58 3.07 3.97 -9.16
C CYS A 58 3.50 4.45 -10.54
N GLY A 59 3.40 5.77 -10.73
CA GLY A 59 3.92 6.50 -11.88
C GLY A 59 4.33 7.89 -11.46
N TRP A 60 5.25 8.50 -12.23
CA TRP A 60 5.79 9.82 -11.89
C TRP A 60 5.07 10.93 -12.67
N CYS A 61 4.38 11.80 -11.95
CA CYS A 61 3.85 13.07 -12.43
C CYS A 61 4.95 14.14 -12.45
N VAL A 62 5.49 14.37 -13.65
CA VAL A 62 6.61 15.30 -13.86
C VAL A 62 6.32 16.73 -13.41
N LEU A 63 5.09 17.22 -13.62
CA LEU A 63 4.71 18.61 -13.30
C LEU A 63 4.58 18.85 -11.79
N ASP A 64 4.19 17.83 -11.04
CA ASP A 64 3.99 17.91 -9.59
C ASP A 64 5.22 17.43 -8.80
N ASN A 65 6.23 16.89 -9.51
CA ASN A 65 7.43 16.28 -8.96
C ASN A 65 7.10 15.19 -7.91
N LYS A 66 6.16 14.30 -8.26
CA LYS A 66 5.64 13.21 -7.44
C LYS A 66 5.20 12.05 -8.29
#